data_AF-A0A835LKT2-F1
#
_entry.id   AF-A0A835LKT2-F1
#
_cell.length_a   1.000
_cell.length_b   1.000
_cell.length_c   1.000
_cell.angle_alpha   90.00
_cell.angle_beta   90.00
_cell.angle_gamma   90.00
#
_symmetry.space_group_name_H-M   'P 1'
#
loop_
_entity.id
_entity.type
_entity.pdbx_description
1 polymer ?
#
loop_
_entity_poly.entity_id
_entity_poly.type
_entity_poly.pdbx_seq_one_letter_code
_entity_poly.pdbx_strand_id
1 'polypeptide(L)'
;MEESPDVESFCQSTLFCALMDAIWQARNNTRFNNVRPSQQAVLKYAYRSCSDWYKAFDPVVLEHEGQDVVENTLLPPEQHWIMPPPGWCKINFDASFQKRSSYANIAVIGRNSDGEYLKGKVSKVRASTPGEAEALAAELAVEFAVQQHWKEVIFEGDAKRVIQACENLDAVSLWSWQPMCLNISSKLGV
;
A
#
# COMPACT_ATOMS: atom_id res chain seq x y z
N MET A 1 2.28 11.95 32.45
CA MET A 1 0.84 12.12 32.19
C MET A 1 0.72 12.24 30.70
N GLU A 2 0.38 11.13 30.07
CA GLU A 2 0.17 11.02 28.63
C GLU A 2 -1.27 11.49 28.40
N GLU A 3 -1.44 12.60 27.69
CA GLU A 3 -2.76 13.14 27.36
C GLU A 3 -3.48 12.11 26.48
N SER A 4 -4.65 11.64 26.94
CA SER A 4 -5.56 10.85 26.11
C SER A 4 -5.84 11.63 24.81
N PRO A 5 -5.75 10.99 23.63
CA PRO A 5 -6.04 11.69 22.38
C PRO A 5 -7.43 12.33 22.47
N ASP A 6 -7.50 13.64 22.25
CA ASP A 6 -8.74 14.39 22.28
C ASP A 6 -9.76 13.76 21.33
N VAL A 7 -10.85 13.25 21.90
CA VAL A 7 -11.92 12.54 21.20
C VAL A 7 -12.48 13.40 20.05
N GLU A 8 -12.46 14.73 20.22
CA GLU A 8 -12.90 15.67 19.20
C GLU A 8 -11.95 15.71 17.99
N SER A 9 -10.64 15.74 18.23
CA SER A 9 -9.61 15.67 17.19
C SER A 9 -9.62 14.34 16.42
N PHE A 10 -9.88 13.23 17.12
CA PHE A 10 -10.05 11.91 16.51
C PHE A 10 -11.28 11.88 15.58
N CYS A 11 -12.44 12.36 16.05
CA CYS A 11 -13.67 12.43 15.25
C CYS A 11 -13.51 13.33 13.99
N GLN A 12 -12.81 14.46 14.10
CA GLN A 12 -12.56 15.33 12.95
C GLN A 12 -11.68 14.67 11.89
N SER A 13 -10.64 13.95 12.33
CA SER A 13 -9.73 13.22 11.44
C SER A 13 -10.44 12.09 10.70
N THR A 14 -11.29 11.32 11.39
CA THR A 14 -12.08 10.25 10.76
C THR A 14 -13.06 10.79 9.71
N LEU A 15 -13.72 11.91 9.99
CA LEU A 15 -14.63 12.54 9.05
C LEU A 15 -13.90 13.04 7.79
N PHE A 16 -12.74 13.65 7.97
CA PHE A 16 -11.89 14.08 6.88
C PHE A 16 -11.46 12.90 5.99
N CYS A 17 -10.96 11.81 6.59
CA CYS A 17 -10.56 10.60 5.87
C CYS A 17 -11.73 9.96 5.10
N ALA A 18 -12.91 9.84 5.72
CA ALA A 18 -14.09 9.28 5.06
C ALA A 18 -14.59 10.13 3.89
N LEU A 19 -14.50 11.46 3.99
CA LEU A 19 -14.82 12.36 2.89
C LEU A 19 -13.82 12.21 1.74
N MET A 20 -12.53 12.11 2.05
CA MET A 20 -11.48 11.90 1.04
C MET A 20 -11.66 10.57 0.30
N ASP A 21 -11.93 9.48 1.03
CA ASP A 21 -12.27 8.19 0.43
C ASP A 21 -13.53 8.28 -0.43
N ALA A 22 -14.61 8.91 0.06
CA ALA A 22 -15.85 9.08 -0.69
C ALA A 22 -15.64 9.83 -2.01
N ILE A 23 -14.84 10.91 -1.99
CA ILE A 23 -14.49 11.69 -3.17
C ILE A 23 -13.63 10.85 -4.13
N TRP A 24 -12.64 10.14 -3.61
CA TRP A 24 -11.78 9.26 -4.41
C TRP A 24 -12.59 8.17 -5.10
N GLN A 25 -13.49 7.50 -4.37
CA GLN A 25 -14.38 6.49 -4.93
C GLN A 25 -15.37 7.05 -5.94
N ALA A 26 -15.93 8.24 -5.71
CA ALA A 26 -16.79 8.90 -6.68
C ALA A 26 -16.07 9.20 -8.01
N ARG A 27 -14.83 9.67 -7.92
CA ARG A 27 -13.97 9.93 -9.08
C ARG A 27 -13.62 8.63 -9.81
N ASN A 28 -13.29 7.58 -9.07
CA ASN A 28 -12.96 6.27 -9.64
C ASN A 28 -14.17 5.61 -10.30
N ASN A 29 -15.35 5.66 -9.68
CA ASN A 29 -16.59 5.18 -10.29
C ASN A 29 -16.92 5.92 -11.58
N THR A 30 -16.68 7.23 -11.62
CA THR A 30 -16.87 8.02 -12.84
C THR A 30 -15.89 7.59 -13.92
N ARG A 31 -14.62 7.38 -13.56
CA ARG A 31 -13.54 7.08 -14.51
C ARG A 31 -13.57 5.64 -15.04
N PHE A 32 -13.83 4.67 -14.18
CA PHE A 32 -13.68 3.25 -14.48
C PHE A 32 -15.01 2.54 -14.72
N ASN A 33 -16.09 3.01 -14.09
CA ASN A 33 -17.42 2.39 -14.18
C ASN A 33 -18.43 3.26 -14.94
N ASN A 34 -18.04 4.46 -15.37
CA ASN A 34 -18.92 5.45 -16.01
C ASN A 34 -20.16 5.82 -15.15
N VAL A 35 -20.03 5.70 -13.82
CA VAL A 35 -21.08 6.04 -12.85
C VAL A 35 -20.72 7.34 -12.16
N ARG A 36 -21.58 8.35 -12.27
CA ARG A 36 -21.40 9.65 -11.59
C ARG A 36 -22.35 9.74 -10.39
N PRO A 37 -21.89 9.43 -9.17
CA PRO A 37 -22.73 9.60 -7.99
C PRO A 37 -23.04 11.08 -7.77
N SER A 38 -24.25 11.38 -7.29
CA SER A 38 -24.62 12.74 -6.90
C SER A 38 -23.83 13.19 -5.67
N GLN A 39 -23.69 14.50 -5.47
CA GLN A 39 -23.05 15.07 -4.27
C GLN A 39 -23.67 14.51 -2.98
N GLN A 40 -25.00 14.35 -2.96
CA GLN A 40 -25.71 13.75 -1.82
C GLN A 40 -25.34 12.28 -1.60
N ALA A 41 -25.13 11.50 -2.65
CA ALA A 41 -24.70 10.11 -2.53
C ALA A 41 -23.28 10.00 -1.97
N VAL A 42 -22.37 10.89 -2.39
CA VAL A 42 -20.99 10.97 -1.85
C VAL A 42 -21.00 11.33 -0.37
N LEU A 43 -21.79 12.34 0.04
CA LEU A 43 -21.91 12.72 1.45
C LEU A 43 -22.53 11.61 2.31
N LYS A 44 -23.57 10.95 1.80
CA LYS A 44 -24.19 9.79 2.48
C LYS A 44 -23.20 8.64 2.65
N TYR A 45 -22.35 8.41 1.65
CA TYR A 45 -21.31 7.40 1.72
C TYR A 45 -20.29 7.74 2.82
N ALA A 46 -19.73 8.95 2.81
CA ALA A 46 -18.78 9.40 3.84
C ALA A 46 -19.35 9.28 5.26
N TYR A 47 -20.59 9.75 5.46
CA TYR A 47 -21.27 9.67 6.77
C TYR A 47 -21.44 8.22 7.24
N ARG A 48 -21.85 7.32 6.34
CA ARG A 48 -21.98 5.90 6.66
C ARG A 48 -20.64 5.29 7.02
N SER A 49 -19.60 5.54 6.22
CA SER A 49 -18.25 5.05 6.51
C SER A 49 -17.75 5.53 7.88
N CYS A 50 -17.98 6.78 8.27
CA CYS A 50 -17.68 7.26 9.63
C CYS A 50 -18.48 6.53 10.70
N SER A 51 -19.80 6.40 10.51
CA SER A 51 -20.68 5.75 11.49
C SER A 51 -20.33 4.28 11.67
N ASP A 52 -19.98 3.58 10.58
CA ASP A 52 -19.61 2.18 10.61
C ASP A 52 -18.25 1.99 11.26
N TRP A 53 -17.29 2.88 10.97
CA TRP A 53 -15.99 2.93 11.67
C TRP A 53 -16.16 3.14 13.18
N TYR A 54 -16.99 4.11 13.57
CA TYR A 54 -17.23 4.40 14.99
C TYR A 54 -17.84 3.21 15.73
N LYS A 55 -18.81 2.52 15.10
CA LYS A 55 -19.41 1.30 15.67
C LYS A 55 -18.42 0.14 15.78
N ALA A 56 -17.54 -0.02 14.79
CA ALA A 56 -16.52 -1.07 14.79
C ALA A 56 -15.45 -0.84 15.87
N PHE A 57 -15.27 0.41 16.31
CA PHE A 57 -14.34 0.81 17.37
C PHE A 57 -15.05 1.13 18.70
N ASP A 58 -16.33 0.79 18.83
CA ASP A 58 -17.04 0.88 20.09
C ASP A 58 -16.39 -0.11 21.09
N PRO A 59 -15.88 0.36 22.24
CA PRO A 59 -15.23 -0.49 23.23
C PRO A 59 -16.09 -1.70 23.65
N VAL A 60 -17.43 -1.55 23.65
CA VAL A 60 -18.37 -2.62 24.01
C VAL A 60 -18.38 -3.76 22.98
N VAL A 61 -18.13 -3.46 21.70
CA VAL A 61 -18.05 -4.47 20.63
C VAL A 61 -16.70 -5.20 20.68
N LEU A 62 -15.62 -4.48 21.00
CA LEU A 62 -14.27 -5.06 21.13
C LEU A 62 -14.14 -6.00 22.35
N GLU A 63 -14.85 -5.73 23.44
CA GLU A 63 -14.86 -6.61 24.63
C GLU A 63 -15.56 -7.96 24.39
N HIS A 64 -16.54 -8.01 23.47
CA HIS A 64 -17.31 -9.24 23.19
C HIS A 64 -16.59 -10.20 22.22
N GLU A 65 -15.67 -9.73 21.38
CA GLU A 65 -14.86 -10.58 20.50
C GLU A 65 -13.52 -11.01 21.11
N GLY A 66 -13.10 -10.40 22.23
CA GLY A 66 -11.79 -10.61 22.85
C GLY A 66 -11.69 -11.64 23.97
N GLN A 67 -12.76 -12.39 24.29
CA GLN A 67 -12.75 -13.31 25.45
C GLN A 67 -12.27 -14.75 25.17
N ASP A 68 -12.03 -15.13 23.92
CA ASP A 68 -11.36 -16.38 23.59
C ASP A 68 -10.00 -16.07 22.93
N VAL A 69 -8.92 -16.57 23.55
CA VAL A 69 -7.50 -16.47 23.17
C VAL A 69 -6.74 -15.22 23.66
N VAL A 70 -6.58 -15.10 24.99
CA VAL A 70 -5.44 -14.37 25.58
C VAL A 70 -4.22 -15.29 25.60
N GLU A 71 -3.54 -15.42 24.46
CA GLU A 71 -2.14 -15.83 24.43
C GLU A 71 -1.31 -14.59 24.15
N ASN A 72 -0.33 -14.31 25.03
CA ASN A 72 0.54 -13.12 25.08
C ASN A 72 1.23 -12.79 23.75
N THR A 73 0.48 -12.27 22.79
CA THR A 73 1.03 -11.68 21.58
C THR A 73 1.29 -10.22 21.92
N LEU A 74 2.56 -9.90 22.22
CA LEU A 74 3.03 -8.52 22.19
C LEU A 74 2.53 -7.93 20.88
N LEU A 75 1.59 -6.97 20.97
CA LEU A 75 1.15 -6.21 19.81
C LEU A 75 2.41 -5.73 19.09
N PRO A 76 2.56 -5.99 17.76
CA PRO A 76 3.71 -5.49 17.04
C PRO A 76 3.81 -3.97 17.29
N PRO A 77 5.02 -3.44 17.55
CA PRO A 77 5.17 -2.00 17.76
C PRO A 77 4.52 -1.26 16.60
N GLU A 78 3.72 -0.23 16.90
CA GLU A 78 3.04 0.57 15.89
C GLU A 78 4.05 0.98 14.81
N GLN A 79 3.84 0.47 13.61
CA GLN A 79 4.75 0.68 12.50
C GLN A 79 4.44 2.04 11.87
N HIS A 80 4.89 3.10 12.55
CA HIS A 80 4.81 4.46 12.03
C HIS A 80 5.67 4.60 10.78
N TRP A 81 5.25 5.44 9.83
CA TRP A 81 6.08 5.73 8.66
C TRP A 81 7.35 6.45 9.10
N ILE A 82 8.51 5.90 8.74
CA ILE A 82 9.82 6.46 9.07
C ILE A 82 10.44 7.08 7.82
N MET A 83 10.90 8.33 7.95
CA MET A 83 11.67 9.00 6.92
C MET A 83 12.94 8.21 6.57
N PRO A 84 13.34 8.15 5.29
CA PRO A 84 14.60 7.49 4.92
C PRO A 84 15.80 8.16 5.60
N PRO A 85 16.89 7.43 5.90
CA PRO A 85 18.11 8.03 6.42
C PRO A 85 18.66 9.12 5.48
N PRO A 86 19.38 10.13 5.99
CA PRO A 86 20.00 11.15 5.14
C PRO A 86 20.87 10.55 4.03
N GLY A 87 20.69 11.04 2.80
CA GLY A 87 21.40 10.53 1.62
C GLY A 87 20.77 9.28 0.97
N TRP A 88 19.74 8.70 1.58
CA TRP A 88 18.94 7.62 0.99
C TRP A 88 17.72 8.17 0.27
N CYS A 89 17.27 7.43 -0.73
CA CYS A 89 15.93 7.59 -1.30
C CYS A 89 15.08 6.35 -1.03
N LYS A 90 13.76 6.54 -1.07
CA LYS A 90 12.78 5.47 -0.89
C LYS A 90 11.95 5.35 -2.14
N ILE A 91 11.79 4.13 -2.66
CA ILE A 91 10.94 3.81 -3.80
C ILE A 91 9.80 2.93 -3.31
N ASN A 92 8.60 3.49 -3.30
CA ASN A 92 7.38 2.72 -3.14
C ASN A 92 6.94 2.15 -4.49
N PHE A 93 6.59 0.88 -4.55
CA PHE A 93 6.04 0.22 -5.74
C PHE A 93 4.72 -0.47 -5.41
N ASP A 94 3.84 -0.56 -6.41
CA ASP A 94 2.52 -1.18 -6.29
C ASP A 94 2.01 -1.61 -7.67
N ALA A 95 1.09 -2.58 -7.69
CA ALA A 95 0.45 -3.06 -8.89
C ALA A 95 -1.08 -3.16 -8.78
N SER A 96 -1.77 -2.57 -9.76
CA SER A 96 -3.18 -2.91 -10.01
C SER A 96 -3.27 -4.07 -10.99
N PHE A 97 -4.15 -5.05 -10.72
CA PHE A 97 -4.35 -6.21 -11.61
C PHE A 97 -5.82 -6.39 -12.01
N GLN A 98 -6.07 -6.57 -13.31
CA GLN A 98 -7.40 -6.83 -13.86
C GLN A 98 -7.50 -8.26 -14.42
N LYS A 99 -8.08 -9.17 -13.62
CA LYS A 99 -8.20 -10.61 -13.95
C LYS A 99 -8.83 -10.91 -15.32
N ARG A 100 -9.89 -10.19 -15.71
CA ARG A 100 -10.62 -10.44 -16.97
C ARG A 100 -9.76 -10.21 -18.22
N SER A 101 -8.86 -9.23 -18.15
CA SER A 101 -8.06 -8.81 -19.30
C SER A 101 -6.61 -9.24 -19.17
N SER A 102 -6.19 -9.79 -18.02
CA SER A 102 -4.79 -10.12 -17.69
C SER A 102 -3.84 -8.93 -17.87
N TYR A 103 -4.36 -7.71 -17.75
CA TYR A 103 -3.55 -6.50 -17.71
C TYR A 103 -3.31 -6.10 -16.27
N ALA A 104 -2.10 -5.61 -16.02
CA ALA A 104 -1.75 -4.90 -14.80
C ALA A 104 -1.24 -3.49 -15.14
N ASN A 105 -1.45 -2.55 -14.22
CA ASN A 105 -0.70 -1.30 -14.23
C ASN A 105 0.20 -1.32 -13.00
N ILE A 106 1.50 -1.22 -13.24
CA ILE A 106 2.53 -1.17 -12.22
C ILE A 106 3.01 0.27 -12.08
N ALA A 107 3.31 0.70 -10.87
CA ALA A 107 3.71 2.07 -10.58
C ALA A 107 4.83 2.09 -9.55
N VAL A 108 5.69 3.10 -9.64
CA VAL A 108 6.75 3.40 -8.68
C VAL A 108 6.80 4.89 -8.39
N ILE A 109 7.08 5.25 -7.13
CA ILE A 109 7.30 6.62 -6.69
C ILE A 109 8.56 6.66 -5.83
N GLY A 110 9.55 7.45 -6.26
CA GLY A 110 10.77 7.76 -5.51
C GLY A 110 10.65 9.05 -4.71
N ARG A 111 11.13 9.03 -3.47
CA ARG A 111 11.21 10.18 -2.55
C ARG A 111 12.60 10.31 -1.93
N ASN A 112 13.03 11.53 -1.59
CA ASN A 112 14.29 11.77 -0.86
C ASN A 112 14.12 11.52 0.65
N SER A 113 15.20 11.70 1.42
CA SER A 113 15.21 11.58 2.88
C SER A 113 14.29 12.55 3.61
N ASP A 114 13.95 13.68 2.99
CA ASP A 114 13.00 14.66 3.54
C ASP A 114 11.53 14.29 3.22
N GLY A 115 11.31 13.14 2.56
CA GLY A 115 9.98 12.68 2.15
C GLY A 115 9.44 13.39 0.91
N GLU A 116 10.24 14.24 0.27
CA GLU A 116 9.84 14.99 -0.92
C GLU A 116 9.83 14.09 -2.16
N TYR A 117 8.86 14.34 -3.04
CA TYR A 117 8.77 13.65 -4.31
C TYR A 117 9.98 13.95 -5.20
N LEU A 118 10.65 12.90 -5.67
CA LEU A 118 11.71 13.00 -6.66
C LEU A 118 11.17 12.72 -8.07
N LYS A 119 10.66 11.50 -8.28
CA LYS A 119 10.25 11.03 -9.60
C LYS A 119 9.37 9.78 -9.49
N GLY A 120 8.52 9.55 -10.48
CA GLY A 120 7.71 8.34 -10.56
C GLY A 120 7.62 7.80 -11.99
N LYS A 121 7.22 6.53 -12.10
CA LYS A 121 7.02 5.84 -13.38
C LYS A 121 5.82 4.91 -13.27
N VAL A 122 5.06 4.83 -14.36
CA VAL A 122 3.94 3.89 -14.49
C VAL A 122 4.09 3.10 -15.79
N SER A 123 3.69 1.84 -15.78
CA SER A 123 3.70 0.98 -16.96
C SER A 123 2.49 0.06 -16.98
N LYS A 124 1.99 -0.25 -18.18
CA LYS A 124 0.94 -1.24 -18.39
C LYS A 124 1.57 -2.52 -18.89
N VAL A 125 1.39 -3.62 -18.16
CA VAL A 125 2.01 -4.92 -18.41
C VAL A 125 0.96 -6.02 -18.47
N ARG A 126 1.36 -7.21 -18.93
CA ARG A 126 0.57 -8.43 -18.79
C ARG A 126 1.03 -9.14 -17.52
N ALA A 127 0.08 -9.68 -16.78
CA ALA A 127 0.32 -10.55 -15.64
C ALA A 127 -0.79 -11.61 -15.60
N SER A 128 -0.50 -12.77 -15.05
CA SER A 128 -1.46 -13.86 -14.88
C SER A 128 -2.10 -13.82 -13.49
N THR A 129 -1.40 -13.24 -12.51
CA THR A 129 -1.84 -13.15 -11.11
C THR A 129 -1.54 -11.78 -10.51
N PRO A 130 -2.25 -11.37 -9.43
CA PRO A 130 -1.88 -10.19 -8.66
C PRO A 130 -0.43 -10.22 -8.20
N GLY A 131 0.05 -11.34 -7.63
CA GLY A 131 1.43 -11.43 -7.16
C GLY A 131 2.49 -11.36 -8.26
N GLU A 132 2.17 -11.79 -9.48
CA GLU A 132 3.05 -11.57 -10.63
C GLU A 132 3.08 -10.10 -11.05
N ALA A 133 1.94 -9.40 -10.96
CA ALA A 133 1.89 -7.95 -11.18
C ALA A 133 2.75 -7.20 -10.14
N GLU A 134 2.68 -7.61 -8.87
CA GLU A 134 3.52 -7.06 -7.79
C GLU A 134 5.01 -7.35 -8.01
N ALA A 135 5.37 -8.57 -8.44
CA ALA A 135 6.75 -8.91 -8.78
C ALA A 135 7.29 -8.06 -9.94
N LEU A 136 6.45 -7.78 -10.95
CA LEU A 136 6.80 -6.87 -12.04
C LEU A 136 6.94 -5.40 -11.57
N ALA A 137 6.14 -4.97 -10.59
CA ALA A 137 6.28 -3.65 -9.98
C ALA A 137 7.59 -3.54 -9.18
N ALA A 138 7.97 -4.58 -8.44
CA ALA A 138 9.25 -4.67 -7.74
C ALA A 138 10.44 -4.61 -8.73
N GLU A 139 10.36 -5.36 -9.83
CA GLU A 139 11.40 -5.33 -10.88
C GLU A 139 11.51 -3.94 -11.51
N LEU A 140 10.38 -3.30 -11.81
CA LEU A 140 10.34 -1.93 -12.30
C LEU A 140 10.97 -0.94 -11.31
N ALA A 141 10.80 -1.14 -10.00
CA ALA A 141 11.38 -0.29 -8.97
C ALA A 141 12.91 -0.32 -9.00
N VAL A 142 13.50 -1.52 -9.10
CA VAL A 142 14.95 -1.69 -9.20
C VAL A 142 15.48 -1.12 -10.52
N GLU A 143 14.83 -1.39 -11.64
CA GLU A 143 15.19 -0.80 -12.93
C GLU A 143 15.13 0.73 -12.91
N PHE A 144 14.11 1.28 -12.25
CA PHE A 144 13.95 2.71 -12.11
C PHE A 144 15.09 3.34 -11.30
N ALA A 145 15.49 2.72 -10.18
CA ALA A 145 16.64 3.16 -9.38
C ALA A 145 17.94 3.16 -10.21
N VAL A 146 18.20 2.08 -10.94
CA VAL A 146 19.38 1.95 -11.82
C VAL A 146 19.37 3.03 -12.90
N GLN A 147 18.22 3.28 -13.54
CA GLN A 147 18.05 4.33 -14.56
C GLN A 147 18.26 5.74 -14.01
N GLN A 148 18.00 5.98 -12.72
CA GLN A 148 18.23 7.27 -12.08
C GLN A 148 19.62 7.38 -11.44
N HIS A 149 20.45 6.33 -11.51
CA HIS A 149 21.75 6.25 -10.84
C HIS A 149 21.67 6.44 -9.31
N TRP A 150 20.56 6.01 -8.69
CA TRP A 150 20.41 6.04 -7.24
C TRP A 150 21.10 4.82 -6.62
N LYS A 151 21.93 5.06 -5.60
CA LYS A 151 22.77 4.03 -4.97
C LYS A 151 22.19 3.55 -3.64
N GLU A 152 21.84 4.50 -2.77
CA GLU A 152 21.29 4.23 -1.44
C GLU A 152 19.76 4.28 -1.53
N VAL A 153 19.14 3.11 -1.69
CA VAL A 153 17.72 2.98 -2.02
C VAL A 153 17.03 2.00 -1.07
N ILE A 154 15.90 2.42 -0.49
CA ILE A 154 14.97 1.56 0.22
C ILE A 154 13.79 1.25 -0.71
N PHE A 155 13.56 -0.02 -0.99
CA PHE A 155 12.40 -0.46 -1.77
C PHE A 155 11.26 -0.88 -0.82
N GLU A 156 10.04 -0.39 -1.06
CA GLU A 156 8.87 -0.71 -0.25
C GLU A 156 7.69 -1.11 -1.13
N GLY A 157 7.04 -2.23 -0.79
CA GLY A 157 5.77 -2.69 -1.36
C GLY A 157 4.94 -3.39 -0.28
N ASP A 158 3.67 -3.70 -0.56
CA ASP A 158 2.75 -4.36 0.38
C ASP A 158 2.63 -5.88 0.16
N ALA A 159 3.22 -6.39 -0.93
CA ALA A 159 3.20 -7.78 -1.31
C ALA A 159 4.26 -8.64 -0.57
N LYS A 160 4.02 -8.92 0.72
CA LYS A 160 4.95 -9.67 1.60
C LYS A 160 5.59 -10.92 0.97
N ARG A 161 4.82 -11.75 0.26
CA ARG A 161 5.34 -12.98 -0.37
C ARG A 161 6.31 -12.70 -1.52
N VAL A 162 6.10 -11.60 -2.25
CA VAL A 162 6.99 -11.15 -3.32
C VAL A 162 8.29 -10.64 -2.73
N ILE A 163 8.20 -9.82 -1.67
CA ILE A 163 9.38 -9.30 -0.96
C ILE A 163 10.23 -10.47 -0.44
N GLN A 164 9.61 -11.43 0.24
CA GLN A 164 10.30 -12.63 0.74
C GLN A 164 10.95 -13.46 -0.38
N ALA A 165 10.31 -13.57 -1.55
CA ALA A 165 10.88 -14.27 -2.69
C ALA A 165 12.07 -13.52 -3.32
N CYS A 166 12.08 -12.18 -3.25
CA CYS A 166 13.22 -11.37 -3.70
C CYS A 166 14.40 -11.42 -2.72
N GLU A 167 14.13 -11.52 -1.42
CA GLU A 167 15.16 -11.60 -0.37
C GLU A 167 15.77 -13.00 -0.27
N ASN A 168 14.99 -14.05 -0.54
CA ASN A 168 15.45 -15.44 -0.50
C ASN A 168 14.87 -16.23 -1.67
N LEU A 169 15.66 -16.32 -2.74
CA LEU A 169 15.30 -16.98 -4.00
C LEU A 169 15.00 -18.49 -3.84
N ASP A 170 15.52 -19.13 -2.79
CA ASP A 170 15.32 -20.55 -2.50
C ASP A 170 14.11 -20.82 -1.58
N ALA A 171 13.63 -19.82 -0.85
CA ALA A 171 12.58 -19.98 0.15
C ALA A 171 11.17 -20.13 -0.42
N VAL A 172 10.96 -19.74 -1.68
CA VAL A 172 9.61 -19.65 -2.25
C VAL A 172 9.54 -20.35 -3.61
N SER A 173 8.96 -21.55 -3.64
CA SER A 173 8.73 -22.32 -4.87
C SER A 173 7.57 -21.74 -5.71
N LEU A 174 7.68 -20.49 -6.14
CA LEU A 174 6.71 -19.84 -7.02
C LEU A 174 7.36 -19.58 -8.38
N TRP A 175 7.33 -20.60 -9.22
CA TRP A 175 7.89 -20.61 -10.58
C TRP A 175 7.48 -19.40 -11.44
N SER A 176 6.31 -18.81 -11.17
CA SER A 176 5.79 -17.65 -11.92
C SER A 176 6.46 -16.32 -11.59
N TRP A 177 7.10 -16.17 -10.42
CA TRP A 177 7.73 -14.90 -9.99
C TRP A 177 9.26 -14.96 -10.02
N GLN A 178 9.80 -16.19 -10.06
CA GLN A 178 11.24 -16.44 -10.04
C GLN A 178 12.02 -15.68 -11.11
N PRO A 179 11.54 -15.53 -12.37
CA PRO A 179 12.25 -14.71 -13.36
C PRO A 179 12.44 -13.25 -12.94
N MET A 180 11.39 -12.62 -12.40
CA MET A 180 11.46 -11.23 -11.92
C MET A 180 12.41 -11.10 -10.72
N CYS A 181 12.37 -12.05 -9.79
CA CYS A 181 13.25 -12.06 -8.61
C CYS A 181 14.72 -12.23 -9.02
N LEU A 182 15.02 -13.07 -10.02
CA LEU A 182 16.38 -13.22 -10.58
C LEU A 182 16.84 -11.96 -11.31
N ASN A 183 15.95 -11.30 -12.05
CA ASN A 183 16.24 -10.02 -12.69
C ASN A 183 16.50 -8.90 -11.68
N ILE A 184 15.87 -8.95 -10.50
CA ILE A 184 16.12 -8.05 -9.38
C ILE A 184 17.50 -8.33 -8.79
N SER A 185 17.75 -9.59 -8.40
CA SER A 185 19.02 -10.02 -7.79
C SER A 185 20.22 -9.68 -8.68
N SER A 186 20.15 -10.00 -9.98
CA SER A 186 21.23 -9.68 -10.93
C SER A 186 21.54 -8.19 -11.06
N LYS A 187 20.53 -7.30 -10.94
CA LYS A 187 20.72 -5.84 -11.01
C LYS A 187 21.24 -5.24 -9.71
N LEU A 188 20.89 -5.85 -8.57
CA LEU A 188 21.38 -5.44 -7.26
C LEU A 188 22.77 -6.04 -6.93
N GLY A 189 23.18 -7.09 -7.64
CA GLY A 189 24.45 -7.78 -7.40
C GLY A 189 24.42 -8.65 -6.15
N VAL A 190 23.23 -9.13 -5.75
CA VAL A 190 22.99 -9.98 -4.57
C VAL A 190 22.51 -11.37 -4.95
#